data_AF-A0A5S9SX44-F1
#
_entry.id   AF-A0A5S9SX44-F1
#
_cell.length_a   1.000
_cell.length_b   1.000
_cell.length_c   1.000
_cell.angle_alpha   90.00
_cell.angle_beta   90.00
_cell.angle_gamma   90.00
#
_symmetry.space_group_name_H-M   'P 1'
#
loop_
_entity.id
_entity.type
_entity.pdbx_description
1 polymer ?
#
loop_
_entity_poly.entity_id
_entity_poly.type
_entity_poly.pdbx_seq_one_letter_code
_entity_poly.pdbx_strand_id
1 'polypeptide(L)' 'MPPKSLHVLICCGDKVDAFDKDGWWVGEVTAVRRNIYSVYFSTTDEELEYPLYSLRKHHEWVNGSWVRQ' A
#
# COMPACT_ATOMS: atom_id res chain seq x y z
N MET A 1 12.40 -10.68 -1.96
CA MET A 1 11.08 -10.18 -2.38
C MET A 1 10.09 -10.55 -1.29
N PRO A 2 9.16 -9.66 -0.87
CA PRO A 2 8.09 -10.03 0.04
C PRO A 2 7.23 -11.15 -0.58
N PRO A 3 6.63 -12.03 0.23
CA PRO A 3 5.74 -13.06 -0.28
C PRO A 3 4.62 -12.42 -1.11
N LYS A 4 4.36 -12.95 -2.31
CA LYS A 4 3.16 -12.59 -3.08
C LYS A 4 1.96 -13.09 -2.30
N SER A 5 1.31 -12.23 -1.52
CA SER A 5 0.18 -12.64 -0.72
C SER A 5 -1.03 -12.85 -1.64
N LEU A 6 -1.52 -14.09 -1.71
CA LEU A 6 -2.74 -14.43 -2.44
C LEU A 6 -3.93 -13.72 -1.78
N HIS A 7 -4.69 -12.93 -2.56
CA HIS A 7 -5.99 -12.34 -2.23
C HIS A 7 -6.09 -11.64 -0.86
N VAL A 8 -5.18 -10.72 -0.55
CA VAL A 8 -5.36 -9.85 0.62
C VAL A 8 -6.24 -8.68 0.21
N LEU A 9 -7.40 -8.57 0.85
CA LEU A 9 -8.25 -7.38 0.74
C LEU A 9 -7.51 -6.19 1.37
N ILE A 10 -7.51 -5.08 0.64
CA ILE A 10 -7.03 -3.78 1.12
C ILE A 10 -8.26 -3.01 1.60
N CYS A 11 -8.21 -2.42 2.78
CA CYS A 11 -9.27 -1.59 3.33
C CYS A 11 -8.73 -0.27 3.89
N CYS A 12 -9.63 0.66 4.23
CA CYS A 12 -9.23 1.91 4.88
C CYS A 12 -8.42 1.63 6.16
N GLY A 13 -7.38 2.41 6.42
CA GLY A 13 -6.42 2.26 7.50
C GLY A 13 -5.28 1.28 7.22
N ASP A 14 -5.33 0.50 6.14
CA ASP A 14 -4.20 -0.36 5.77
C ASP A 14 -3.02 0.48 5.28
N LYS A 15 -1.81 0.16 5.77
CA LYS A 15 -0.57 0.60 5.14
C LYS A 15 -0.31 -0.21 3.86
N VAL A 16 0.01 0.51 2.79
CA VAL A 16 0.26 -0.06 1.47
C VAL A 16 1.54 0.50 0.88
N ASP A 17 2.14 -0.27 -0.03
CA ASP A 17 3.08 0.29 -1.00
C ASP A 17 2.33 0.55 -2.31
N ALA A 18 2.40 1.78 -2.81
CA ALA A 18 1.87 2.19 -4.11
C ALA A 18 3.00 2.21 -5.15
N PHE A 19 2.77 1.62 -6.32
CA PHE A 19 3.72 1.65 -7.43
C PHE A 19 3.47 2.88 -8.30
N ASP A 20 4.40 3.83 -8.26
CA ASP A 20 4.35 5.10 -9.00
C ASP A 20 5.76 5.60 -9.28
N LYS A 21 5.96 6.37 -10.36
CA LYS A 21 7.27 6.95 -10.75
C LYS A 21 8.43 5.93 -10.66
N ASP A 22 8.21 4.71 -11.17
CA ASP A 22 9.16 3.59 -11.18
C ASP A 22 9.62 3.09 -9.79
N GLY A 23 8.87 3.41 -8.73
CA GLY A 23 9.17 3.05 -7.34
C GLY A 23 7.96 2.59 -6.54
N TRP A 24 8.23 2.05 -5.34
CA TRP A 24 7.20 1.71 -4.34
C TRP A 24 7.22 2.73 -3.22
N TRP A 25 6.07 3.36 -2.97
CA TRP A 25 5.91 4.45 -2.00
C TRP A 25 4.97 4.01 -0.89
N VAL A 26 5.40 4.18 0.36
CA VAL A 26 4.60 3.79 1.53
C VAL A 26 3.54 4.84 1.79
N GLY A 27 2.28 4.42 1.85
CA GLY A 27 1.14 5.28 2.18
C GLY A 27 0.07 4.53 2.96
N GLU A 28 -0.98 5.25 3.35
CA GLU A 28 -2.12 4.72 4.10
C GLU A 28 -3.41 4.89 3.29
N VAL A 29 -4.23 3.84 3.23
CA VAL A 29 -5.51 3.90 2.51
C VAL A 29 -6.53 4.70 3.32
N THR A 30 -7.01 5.82 2.79
CA THR A 30 -8.01 6.67 3.45
C THR A 30 -9.42 6.36 2.98
N ALA A 31 -9.59 5.91 1.73
CA ALA A 31 -10.89 5.55 1.17
C ALA A 31 -10.79 4.42 0.14
N VAL A 32 -11.88 3.63 0.04
CA VAL A 32 -12.04 2.60 -1.00
C VAL A 32 -13.35 2.84 -1.75
N ARG A 33 -13.27 3.03 -3.06
CA ARG A 33 -14.42 3.25 -3.95
C ARG A 33 -14.38 2.27 -5.11
N ARG A 34 -15.15 1.18 -5.00
CA ARG A 34 -15.13 0.04 -5.95
C ARG A 34 -13.72 -0.55 -6.07
N ASN A 35 -12.96 -0.18 -7.10
CA ASN A 35 -11.60 -0.66 -7.39
C ASN A 35 -10.55 0.46 -7.36
N ILE A 36 -10.94 1.66 -6.90
CA ILE A 36 -10.05 2.81 -6.71
C ILE A 36 -9.84 3.01 -5.21
N TYR A 37 -8.59 3.24 -4.83
CA TYR A 37 -8.13 3.38 -3.47
C TYR A 37 -7.47 4.75 -3.33
N SER A 38 -7.98 5.58 -2.43
CA SER A 38 -7.32 6.83 -2.05
C SER A 38 -6.23 6.51 -1.04
N VAL A 39 -5.00 6.92 -1.34
CA VAL A 39 -3.81 6.66 -0.53
C VAL A 39 -3.19 8.00 -0.14
N TYR A 40 -3.04 8.20 1.16
CA TYR A 40 -2.36 9.36 1.74
C TYR A 40 -0.87 9.05 1.95
N PHE A 41 -0.01 9.97 1.52
CA PHE A 41 1.44 9.92 1.70
C PHE A 41 1.88 11.00 2.68
N SER A 42 2.19 10.61 3.91
CA SER A 42 2.59 11.54 4.97
C SER A 42 3.91 12.27 4.70
N THR A 43 4.74 11.76 3.78
CA THR A 43 6.03 12.37 3.41
C THR A 43 5.88 13.57 2.50
N THR A 44 4.82 13.61 1.67
CA THR A 44 4.54 14.71 0.73
C THR A 44 3.26 15.48 1.07
N ASP A 45 2.48 15.00 2.03
CA ASP A 45 1.15 15.53 2.39
C ASP A 45 0.16 15.50 1.22
N GLU A 46 0.25 14.46 0.39
CA GLU A 46 -0.59 14.26 -0.79
C GLU A 46 -1.54 13.08 -0.59
N GLU A 47 -2.75 13.19 -1.16
CA GLU A 47 -3.68 12.06 -1.32
C GLU A 47 -3.89 11.80 -2.81
N LEU A 48 -3.59 10.57 -3.25
CA LEU A 48 -3.67 10.17 -4.65
C LEU A 48 -4.50 8.89 -4.79
N GLU A 49 -5.11 8.71 -5.96
CA GLU A 49 -5.95 7.55 -6.25
C GLU A 49 -5.20 6.48 -7.06
N TYR A 50 -5.26 5.23 -6.59
CA TYR A 50 -4.63 4.09 -7.27
C TYR A 50 -5.62 2.95 -7.52
N PRO A 51 -5.47 2.21 -8.63
CA PRO A 51 -6.15 0.95 -8.82
C PRO A 51 -5.49 -0.16 -7.97
N LEU A 52 -6.25 -1.22 -7.65
CA LEU A 52 -5.77 -2.34 -6.84
C LEU A 52 -4.44 -2.95 -7.35
N TYR A 53 -4.25 -3.04 -8.67
CA TYR A 53 -3.04 -3.66 -9.24
C TYR A 53 -1.76 -2.84 -9.04
N SER A 54 -1.88 -1.55 -8.69
CA SER A 54 -0.75 -0.69 -8.34
C SER A 54 -0.45 -0.72 -6.84
N LEU A 55 -1.25 -1.43 -6.03
CA LEU A 55 -1.10 -1.49 -4.59
C LEU A 55 -0.68 -2.88 -4.12
N ARG A 56 0.04 -2.92 -3.00
CA ARG A 56 0.27 -4.13 -2.20
C ARG A 56 0.28 -3.77 -0.71
N LYS A 57 -0.07 -4.72 0.16
CA LYS A 57 0.10 -4.52 1.61
C LYS A 57 1.56 -4.26 1.95
N HIS A 58 1.78 -3.21 2.74
CA HIS A 58 3.10 -2.88 3.23
C HIS A 58 3.60 -4.00 4.14
N HIS A 59 4.84 -4.43 3.93
CA HIS A 59 5.54 -5.34 4.82
C HIS A 59 6.89 -4.72 5.16
N GLU A 60 7.23 -4.70 6.44
CA GLU A 60 8.55 -4.29 6.87
C GLU A 60 9.46 -5.52 7.01
N TRP A 61 10.74 -5.33 6.69
CA TRP A 61 11.77 -6.33 6.96
C TRP A 61 12.43 -6.01 8.29
N VAL A 62 12.14 -6.81 9.31
CA VAL A 62 12.65 -6.61 10.67
C VAL A 62 13.30 -7.90 11.15
N ASN A 63 14.56 -7.81 11.58
CA ASN A 63 15.31 -8.94 12.18
C ASN A 63 15.28 -10.25 11.35
N GLY A 64 15.37 -10.13 10.02
CA GLY A 64 15.41 -11.30 9.15
C GLY A 64 14.05 -11.90 8.80
N SER A 65 12.95 -11.22 9.13
CA SER A 65 11.59 -11.67 8.85
C SER A 65 10.71 -10.55 8.28
N TRP A 66 9.72 -10.90 7.45
CA TRP A 66 8.69 -9.97 6.99
C TRP A 66 7.60 -9.84 8.05
N VAL A 67 7.33 -8.63 8.50
CA VAL A 67 6.22 -8.31 9.41
C VAL A 67 5.18 -7.48 8.69
N ARG A 68 3.90 -7.75 8.97
CA ARG A 68 2.79 -6.91 8.52
C ARG A 68 2.63 -5.78 9.54
N GLN A 69 2.51 -4.54 9.05
CA GLN A 69 2.07 -3.41 9.87
C GLN A 69 0.58 -3.18 9.70
#